data_AF-A0A424RQR9-F1
#
_entry.id   AF-A0A424RQR9-F1
#
_cell.length_a   1.000
_cell.length_b   1.000
_cell.length_c   1.000
_cell.angle_alpha   90.00
_cell.angle_beta   90.00
_cell.angle_gamma   90.00
#
_symmetry.space_group_name_H-M   'P 1'
#
loop_
_entity.id
_entity.type
_entity.pdbx_description
1 polymer ?
#
loop_
_entity_poly.entity_id
_entity_poly.type
_entity_poly.pdbx_seq_one_letter_code
_entity_poly.pdbx_strand_id
1 'polypeptide(L)'
;MTLETSVVKPDYLKELNVSGRGIAKLDLSPFPALEILHCGNNKLTHLDLSQNRNLRVLSCFNNQLSEIDLSVNGCLVELYCSNNTLTQLDISSLGFLRKLWCFNNRLLRLDLQRSVALNVLFCYNNFLNVIDLSKLTNLQMLNCRDNRLSQLDLSFNKDLEILYCSGNQLTSLDLSCTPKLEALYCYRNRIKQLDLSSNCALELLYCYGNDLVDLDTSMTQGLRHLRWQGLK
;
A
#
# COMPACT_ATOMS: atom_id res chain seq x y z
N MET A 1 24.51 -12.73 8.51
CA MET A 1 25.78 -11.97 8.62
C MET A 1 25.91 -11.59 10.08
N THR A 2 26.83 -12.21 10.82
CA THR A 2 27.31 -11.61 12.08
C THR A 2 28.11 -10.39 11.65
N LEU A 3 27.56 -9.19 11.83
CA LEU A 3 28.34 -7.97 11.70
C LEU A 3 29.46 -8.10 12.73
N GLU A 4 30.72 -8.21 12.30
CA GLU A 4 31.85 -8.16 13.22
C GLU A 4 31.76 -6.82 13.96
N THR A 5 31.43 -6.89 15.25
CA THR A 5 31.10 -5.75 16.12
C THR A 5 32.33 -4.91 16.50
N SER A 6 33.43 -5.01 15.75
CA SER A 6 34.71 -4.36 16.06
C SER A 6 34.82 -2.92 15.57
N VAL A 7 33.87 -2.43 14.75
CA VAL A 7 33.96 -1.07 14.13
C VAL A 7 32.76 -0.16 14.45
N VAL A 8 31.60 -0.71 14.82
CA VAL A 8 30.39 0.08 15.09
C VAL A 8 29.95 -0.12 16.53
N LYS A 9 29.83 0.97 17.30
CA LYS A 9 29.17 0.93 18.62
C LYS A 9 27.68 0.70 18.41
N PRO A 10 27.16 -0.50 18.70
CA PRO A 10 25.80 -0.91 18.28
C PRO A 10 24.69 -0.06 18.93
N ASP A 11 24.94 0.42 20.16
CA ASP A 11 23.99 1.16 20.98
C ASP A 11 23.59 2.55 20.44
N TYR A 12 24.34 3.10 19.49
CA TYR A 12 24.07 4.43 18.91
C TYR A 12 23.68 4.38 17.43
N LEU A 13 23.67 3.19 16.82
CA LEU A 13 23.39 3.06 15.40
C LEU A 13 21.91 3.30 15.12
N LYS A 14 21.60 4.43 14.48
CA LYS A 14 20.23 4.82 14.12
C LYS A 14 19.77 4.28 12.77
N GLU A 15 20.70 4.00 11.87
CA GLU A 15 20.40 3.51 10.53
C GLU A 15 21.29 2.33 10.17
N LEU A 16 20.67 1.28 9.63
CA LEU A 16 21.36 0.08 9.16
C LEU A 16 20.83 -0.29 7.77
N ASN A 17 21.73 -0.34 6.79
CA ASN A 17 21.43 -0.82 5.45
C ASN A 17 22.24 -2.08 5.11
N VAL A 18 21.52 -3.19 5.02
CA VAL A 18 22.03 -4.52 4.66
C VAL A 18 21.29 -5.10 3.45
N SER A 19 20.67 -4.23 2.64
CA SER A 19 19.90 -4.66 1.47
C SER A 19 20.78 -5.29 0.39
N GLY A 20 20.25 -6.27 -0.35
CA GLY A 20 20.95 -6.83 -1.53
C GLY A 20 22.15 -7.72 -1.20
N ARG A 21 22.29 -8.18 0.04
CA ARG A 21 23.47 -8.93 0.50
C ARG A 21 23.30 -10.45 0.45
N GLY A 22 22.15 -10.94 -0.02
CA GLY A 22 21.83 -12.37 -0.07
C GLY A 22 21.72 -13.03 1.31
N ILE A 23 21.46 -12.24 2.35
CA ILE A 23 21.46 -12.70 3.74
C ILE A 23 20.19 -13.50 4.03
N ALA A 24 20.34 -14.67 4.64
CA ALA A 24 19.22 -15.50 5.10
C ALA A 24 18.86 -15.31 6.58
N LYS A 25 19.78 -14.75 7.38
CA LYS A 25 19.60 -14.47 8.81
C LYS A 25 20.24 -13.13 9.20
N LEU A 26 19.48 -12.31 9.90
CA LEU A 26 19.88 -11.00 10.38
C LEU A 26 19.59 -10.95 11.89
N ASP A 27 20.63 -10.71 12.69
CA ASP A 27 20.50 -10.46 14.13
C ASP A 27 20.53 -8.96 14.37
N LEU A 28 19.45 -8.45 14.96
CA LEU A 28 19.25 -7.03 15.27
C LEU A 28 19.25 -6.74 16.78
N SER A 29 19.45 -7.77 17.61
CA SER A 29 19.51 -7.61 19.07
C SER A 29 20.59 -6.63 19.54
N PRO A 30 21.73 -6.43 18.83
CA PRO A 30 22.71 -5.42 19.24
C PRO A 30 22.30 -3.98 18.92
N PHE A 31 21.24 -3.71 18.14
CA PHE A 31 20.92 -2.37 17.64
C PHE A 31 19.59 -1.82 18.21
N PRO A 32 19.44 -1.65 19.53
CA PRO A 32 18.16 -1.22 20.13
C PRO A 32 17.79 0.24 19.80
N ALA A 33 18.76 1.08 19.42
CA ALA A 33 18.56 2.48 19.04
C ALA A 33 18.16 2.67 17.56
N LEU A 34 17.96 1.59 16.81
CA LEU A 34 17.70 1.66 15.37
C LEU A 34 16.37 2.37 15.07
N GLU A 35 16.44 3.40 14.23
CA GLU A 35 15.29 4.17 13.74
C GLU A 35 14.96 3.82 12.28
N ILE A 36 15.96 3.41 11.49
CA ILE A 36 15.82 3.10 10.07
C ILE A 36 16.51 1.75 9.77
N LEU A 37 15.75 0.81 9.23
CA LEU A 37 16.26 -0.48 8.78
C LEU A 37 15.95 -0.71 7.30
N HIS A 38 17.01 -0.86 6.50
CA HIS A 38 16.93 -1.35 5.13
C HIS A 38 17.54 -2.75 5.03
N CYS A 39 16.68 -3.76 4.94
CA CYS A 39 17.07 -5.17 4.81
C CYS A 39 16.39 -5.88 3.61
N GLY A 40 15.91 -5.10 2.63
CA GLY A 40 15.25 -5.63 1.43
C GLY A 40 16.21 -6.35 0.47
N ASN A 41 15.67 -7.04 -0.53
CA ASN A 41 16.44 -7.82 -1.52
C ASN A 41 17.38 -8.85 -0.85
N ASN A 42 16.86 -9.62 0.08
CA ASN A 42 17.61 -10.65 0.80
C ASN A 42 16.87 -11.99 0.71
N LYS A 43 17.28 -12.97 1.52
CA LYS A 43 16.66 -14.30 1.61
C LYS A 43 16.09 -14.55 3.00
N LEU A 44 15.67 -13.50 3.70
CA LEU A 44 15.16 -13.61 5.07
C LEU A 44 13.83 -14.39 5.05
N THR A 45 13.77 -15.46 5.83
CA THR A 45 12.53 -16.19 6.11
C THR A 45 11.91 -15.76 7.45
N HIS A 46 12.71 -15.12 8.31
CA HIS A 46 12.31 -14.56 9.59
C HIS A 46 13.07 -13.26 9.84
N LEU A 47 12.44 -12.33 10.57
CA LEU A 47 13.01 -11.04 10.95
C LEU A 47 12.51 -10.68 12.35
N ASP A 48 13.37 -10.84 13.35
CA ASP A 48 13.08 -10.46 14.73
C ASP A 48 13.37 -8.96 14.93
N LEU A 49 12.33 -8.21 15.31
CA LEU A 49 12.37 -6.76 15.56
C LEU A 49 12.06 -6.41 17.02
N SER A 50 12.04 -7.41 17.92
CA SER A 50 11.59 -7.29 19.30
C SER A 50 12.40 -6.27 20.13
N GLN A 51 13.66 -6.03 19.75
CA GLN A 51 14.57 -5.07 20.37
C GLN A 51 14.58 -3.70 19.69
N ASN A 52 14.00 -3.54 18.51
CA ASN A 52 14.11 -2.34 17.68
C ASN A 52 12.86 -1.45 17.79
N ARG A 53 12.46 -1.11 19.03
CA ARG A 53 11.20 -0.38 19.32
C ARG A 53 11.16 1.04 18.76
N ASN A 54 12.33 1.63 18.50
CA ASN A 54 12.46 2.99 17.98
C ASN A 54 12.34 3.09 16.45
N LEU A 55 12.08 1.98 15.75
CA LEU A 55 11.97 1.97 14.30
C LEU A 55 10.86 2.91 13.82
N ARG A 56 11.25 3.79 12.90
CA ARG A 56 10.39 4.74 12.17
C ARG A 56 10.23 4.34 10.71
N VAL A 57 11.26 3.73 10.13
CA VAL A 57 11.24 3.23 8.75
C VAL A 57 11.74 1.79 8.72
N LEU A 58 10.91 0.89 8.20
CA LEU A 58 11.27 -0.50 7.97
C LEU A 58 11.10 -0.84 6.49
N SER A 59 12.19 -1.27 5.87
CA SER A 59 12.22 -1.75 4.50
C SER A 59 12.75 -3.18 4.44
N CYS A 60 11.83 -4.15 4.34
CA CYS A 60 12.09 -5.58 4.29
C CYS A 60 11.53 -6.24 3.01
N PHE A 61 11.29 -5.45 1.96
CA PHE A 61 10.77 -5.92 0.68
C PHE A 61 11.69 -6.93 -0.03
N ASN A 62 11.14 -7.75 -0.94
CA ASN A 62 11.91 -8.77 -1.68
C ASN A 62 12.68 -9.71 -0.73
N ASN A 63 11.93 -10.40 0.14
CA ASN A 63 12.42 -11.45 1.03
C ASN A 63 11.47 -12.66 0.93
N GLN A 64 11.57 -13.60 1.87
CA GLN A 64 10.75 -14.81 1.94
C GLN A 64 9.98 -14.87 3.26
N LEU A 65 9.62 -13.72 3.82
CA LEU A 65 8.88 -13.63 5.07
C LEU A 65 7.46 -14.19 4.86
N SER A 66 7.06 -15.14 5.71
CA SER A 66 5.68 -15.66 5.75
C SER A 66 4.85 -14.98 6.83
N GLU A 67 5.53 -14.38 7.81
CA GLU A 67 4.99 -13.59 8.91
C GLU A 67 5.98 -12.47 9.26
N ILE A 68 5.48 -11.45 9.95
CA ILE A 68 6.30 -10.40 10.57
C ILE A 68 5.57 -9.89 11.81
N ASP A 69 6.23 -9.92 12.97
CA ASP A 69 5.69 -9.35 14.20
C ASP A 69 6.14 -7.89 14.31
N LEU A 70 5.14 -6.99 14.36
CA LEU A 70 5.32 -5.54 14.51
C LEU A 70 4.64 -5.00 15.77
N SER A 71 4.24 -5.88 16.69
CA SER A 71 3.48 -5.54 17.90
C SER A 71 4.18 -4.51 18.79
N VAL A 72 5.51 -4.48 18.78
CA VAL A 72 6.33 -3.56 19.58
C VAL A 72 6.89 -2.37 18.79
N ASN A 73 6.66 -2.29 17.48
CA ASN A 73 7.24 -1.27 16.59
C ASN A 73 6.27 -0.11 16.32
N GLY A 74 5.54 0.33 17.34
CA GLY A 74 4.47 1.34 17.22
C GLY A 74 4.91 2.72 16.73
N CYS A 75 6.22 3.01 16.71
CA CYS A 75 6.79 4.24 16.18
C CYS A 75 6.94 4.27 14.65
N LEU A 76 6.60 3.17 13.95
CA LEU A 76 6.72 3.11 12.50
C LEU A 76 5.85 4.16 11.81
N VAL A 77 6.48 4.88 10.89
CA VAL A 77 5.88 5.87 9.99
C VAL A 77 5.80 5.32 8.57
N GLU A 78 6.78 4.52 8.17
CA GLU A 78 6.84 3.90 6.84
C GLU A 78 7.18 2.41 6.93
N LEU A 79 6.36 1.59 6.28
CA LEU A 79 6.54 0.13 6.20
C LEU A 79 6.54 -0.34 4.75
N TYR A 80 7.67 -0.91 4.33
CA TYR A 80 7.87 -1.52 3.02
C TYR A 80 8.14 -3.01 3.16
N CYS A 81 7.08 -3.83 3.10
CA CYS A 81 7.11 -5.29 3.26
C CYS A 81 6.64 -6.04 2.01
N SER A 82 6.63 -5.38 0.86
CA SER A 82 6.19 -5.96 -0.42
C SER A 82 7.07 -7.10 -0.91
N ASN A 83 6.54 -7.94 -1.81
CA ASN A 83 7.27 -9.08 -2.38
C ASN A 83 7.81 -10.02 -1.30
N ASN A 84 6.89 -10.51 -0.47
CA ASN A 84 7.13 -11.55 0.50
C ASN A 84 6.04 -12.63 0.30
N THR A 85 5.85 -13.50 1.28
CA THR A 85 4.81 -14.54 1.27
C THR A 85 3.80 -14.36 2.41
N LEU A 86 3.64 -13.12 2.90
CA LEU A 86 2.78 -12.80 4.03
C LEU A 86 1.33 -13.21 3.72
N THR A 87 0.75 -14.02 4.59
CA THR A 87 -0.68 -14.40 4.52
C THR A 87 -1.55 -13.50 5.40
N GLN A 88 -0.92 -12.88 6.41
CA GLN A 88 -1.49 -11.92 7.32
C GLN A 88 -0.48 -10.80 7.57
N LEU A 89 -0.98 -9.62 7.91
CA LEU A 89 -0.17 -8.48 8.32
C LEU A 89 -0.96 -7.71 9.38
N ASP A 90 -0.53 -7.82 10.63
CA ASP A 90 -1.10 -7.05 11.73
C ASP A 90 -0.35 -5.71 11.86
N ILE A 91 -1.09 -4.62 11.69
CA ILE A 91 -0.60 -3.24 11.84
C ILE A 91 -1.39 -2.47 12.90
N SER A 92 -2.15 -3.17 13.75
CA SER A 92 -3.02 -2.54 14.75
C SER A 92 -2.27 -1.70 15.78
N SER A 93 -0.99 -1.98 16.01
CA SER A 93 -0.07 -1.21 16.86
C SER A 93 0.52 0.03 16.17
N LEU A 94 0.39 0.17 14.85
CA LEU A 94 1.11 1.16 14.04
C LEU A 94 0.30 2.45 13.83
N GLY A 95 -0.11 3.09 14.93
CA GLY A 95 -0.99 4.28 14.89
C GLY A 95 -0.42 5.51 14.17
N PHE A 96 0.92 5.58 13.99
CA PHE A 96 1.60 6.67 13.28
C PHE A 96 1.95 6.35 11.83
N LEU A 97 1.54 5.18 11.32
CA LEU A 97 1.89 4.73 9.98
C LEU A 97 1.26 5.63 8.92
N ARG A 98 2.10 6.22 8.06
CA ARG A 98 1.70 7.10 6.96
C ARG A 98 1.74 6.38 5.61
N LYS A 99 2.77 5.55 5.41
CA LYS A 99 2.98 4.82 4.15
C LYS A 99 3.05 3.32 4.40
N LEU A 100 2.22 2.57 3.68
CA LEU A 100 2.21 1.11 3.72
C LEU A 100 2.34 0.52 2.32
N TRP A 101 3.44 -0.21 2.09
CA TRP A 101 3.70 -0.94 0.86
C TRP A 101 3.76 -2.43 1.17
N CYS A 102 2.64 -3.12 0.99
CA CYS A 102 2.45 -4.55 1.28
C CYS A 102 2.02 -5.37 0.04
N PHE A 103 2.18 -4.81 -1.15
CA PHE A 103 1.85 -5.46 -2.41
C PHE A 103 2.68 -6.73 -2.71
N ASN A 104 2.23 -7.56 -3.64
CA ASN A 104 2.87 -8.84 -3.99
C ASN A 104 3.09 -9.72 -2.75
N ASN A 105 2.02 -9.98 -2.01
CA ASN A 105 1.97 -10.91 -0.90
C ASN A 105 0.79 -11.89 -1.12
N ARG A 106 0.31 -12.55 -0.08
CA ARG A 106 -0.82 -13.49 -0.12
C ARG A 106 -1.92 -13.08 0.87
N LEU A 107 -2.07 -11.78 1.12
CA LEU A 107 -3.02 -11.26 2.09
C LEU A 107 -4.46 -11.51 1.63
N LEU A 108 -5.25 -12.16 2.49
CA LEU A 108 -6.69 -12.36 2.27
C LEU A 108 -7.53 -11.21 2.87
N ARG A 109 -6.98 -10.55 3.89
CA ARG A 109 -7.57 -9.42 4.62
C ARG A 109 -6.47 -8.46 5.04
N LEU A 110 -6.83 -7.21 5.22
CA LEU A 110 -5.98 -6.17 5.77
C LEU A 110 -6.83 -5.28 6.69
N ASP A 111 -6.59 -5.34 7.99
CA ASP A 111 -7.27 -4.49 8.95
C ASP A 111 -6.57 -3.12 9.02
N LEU A 112 -7.33 -2.07 8.73
CA LEU A 112 -6.86 -0.69 8.65
C LEU A 112 -7.50 0.21 9.71
N GLN A 113 -8.27 -0.35 10.66
CA GLN A 113 -9.12 0.43 11.57
C GLN A 113 -8.33 1.32 12.56
N ARG A 114 -7.05 1.03 12.76
CA ARG A 114 -6.15 1.83 13.62
C ARG A 114 -5.18 2.72 12.83
N SER A 115 -5.14 2.60 11.50
CA SER A 115 -4.17 3.28 10.63
C SER A 115 -4.63 4.67 10.19
N VAL A 116 -5.19 5.48 11.10
CA VAL A 116 -5.84 6.77 10.79
C VAL A 116 -4.91 7.82 10.17
N ALA A 117 -3.60 7.66 10.34
CA ALA A 117 -2.57 8.55 9.80
C ALA A 117 -2.14 8.19 8.35
N LEU A 118 -2.65 7.08 7.80
CA LEU A 118 -2.21 6.58 6.50
C LEU A 118 -2.64 7.53 5.38
N ASN A 119 -1.68 7.93 4.54
CA ASN A 119 -1.92 8.73 3.34
C ASN A 119 -1.56 8.01 2.03
N VAL A 120 -0.72 6.97 2.10
CA VAL A 120 -0.34 6.13 0.95
C VAL A 120 -0.51 4.65 1.29
N LEU A 121 -1.37 3.96 0.52
CA LEU A 121 -1.63 2.53 0.67
C LEU A 121 -1.41 1.78 -0.65
N PHE A 122 -0.34 0.98 -0.71
CA PHE A 122 -0.07 0.06 -1.81
C PHE A 122 -0.23 -1.39 -1.35
N CYS A 123 -1.36 -2.01 -1.69
CA CYS A 123 -1.73 -3.38 -1.32
C CYS A 123 -2.09 -4.26 -2.53
N TYR A 124 -1.67 -3.86 -3.74
CA TYR A 124 -1.98 -4.57 -4.96
C TYR A 124 -1.37 -5.98 -5.06
N ASN A 125 -1.91 -6.81 -5.97
CA ASN A 125 -1.47 -8.19 -6.18
C ASN A 125 -1.43 -8.98 -4.86
N ASN A 126 -2.59 -9.03 -4.23
CA ASN A 126 -2.91 -9.85 -3.07
C ASN A 126 -4.21 -10.62 -3.36
N PHE A 127 -4.85 -11.17 -2.34
CA PHE A 127 -6.13 -11.88 -2.46
C PHE A 127 -7.24 -11.19 -1.67
N LEU A 128 -7.19 -9.87 -1.54
CA LEU A 128 -8.20 -9.10 -0.80
C LEU A 128 -9.53 -9.18 -1.54
N ASN A 129 -10.57 -9.68 -0.85
CA ASN A 129 -11.94 -9.67 -1.34
C ASN A 129 -12.72 -8.44 -0.84
N VAL A 130 -12.26 -7.83 0.26
CA VAL A 130 -12.82 -6.62 0.88
C VAL A 130 -11.67 -5.78 1.42
N ILE A 131 -11.86 -4.46 1.40
CA ILE A 131 -10.99 -3.51 2.05
C ILE A 131 -11.85 -2.40 2.66
N ASP A 132 -11.72 -2.20 3.97
CA ASP A 132 -12.44 -1.14 4.68
C ASP A 132 -11.51 0.08 4.83
N LEU A 133 -11.88 1.16 4.15
CA LEU A 133 -11.11 2.41 4.08
C LEU A 133 -11.73 3.52 4.94
N SER A 134 -12.78 3.22 5.71
CA SER A 134 -13.59 4.21 6.44
C SER A 134 -12.82 5.03 7.47
N LYS A 135 -11.67 4.51 7.95
CA LYS A 135 -10.78 5.20 8.89
C LYS A 135 -9.64 5.97 8.22
N LEU A 136 -9.44 5.79 6.92
CA LEU A 136 -8.33 6.41 6.18
C LEU A 136 -8.73 7.76 5.60
N THR A 137 -9.16 8.68 6.45
CA THR A 137 -9.68 9.99 6.02
C THR A 137 -8.61 10.88 5.39
N ASN A 138 -7.33 10.62 5.66
CA ASN A 138 -6.18 11.33 5.08
C ASN A 138 -5.60 10.63 3.84
N LEU A 139 -6.27 9.61 3.30
CA LEU A 139 -5.77 8.82 2.18
C LEU A 139 -5.71 9.66 0.90
N GLN A 140 -4.50 9.84 0.37
CA GLN A 140 -4.25 10.58 -0.87
C GLN A 140 -4.00 9.63 -2.04
N MET A 141 -3.36 8.49 -1.77
CA MET A 141 -2.99 7.53 -2.81
C MET A 141 -3.35 6.10 -2.41
N LEU A 142 -4.18 5.47 -3.25
CA LEU A 142 -4.59 4.09 -3.10
C LEU A 142 -4.20 3.28 -4.32
N ASN A 143 -3.46 2.19 -4.09
CA ASN A 143 -3.22 1.17 -5.08
C ASN A 143 -3.65 -0.21 -4.57
N CYS A 144 -4.85 -0.61 -4.96
CA CYS A 144 -5.48 -1.90 -4.64
C CYS A 144 -5.71 -2.76 -5.89
N ARG A 145 -5.00 -2.48 -7.00
CA ARG A 145 -5.14 -3.24 -8.25
C ARG A 145 -4.85 -4.74 -8.05
N ASP A 146 -5.33 -5.56 -8.99
CA ASP A 146 -5.03 -6.99 -9.03
C ASP A 146 -5.33 -7.69 -7.70
N ASN A 147 -6.55 -7.46 -7.19
CA ASN A 147 -7.10 -8.15 -6.03
C ASN A 147 -8.40 -8.85 -6.47
N ARG A 148 -9.30 -9.13 -5.53
CA ARG A 148 -10.59 -9.77 -5.78
C ARG A 148 -11.76 -8.93 -5.24
N LEU A 149 -11.58 -7.62 -5.19
CA LEU A 149 -12.56 -6.69 -4.65
C LEU A 149 -13.81 -6.69 -5.56
N SER A 150 -14.98 -6.96 -4.98
CA SER A 150 -16.28 -6.79 -5.65
C SER A 150 -16.90 -5.42 -5.40
N GLN A 151 -16.46 -4.74 -4.35
CA GLN A 151 -16.90 -3.41 -3.95
C GLN A 151 -15.72 -2.59 -3.45
N LEU A 152 -15.82 -1.27 -3.57
CA LEU A 152 -14.85 -0.31 -3.07
C LEU A 152 -15.61 0.94 -2.62
N ASP A 153 -15.74 1.11 -1.31
CA ASP A 153 -16.36 2.29 -0.71
C ASP A 153 -15.29 3.37 -0.47
N LEU A 154 -15.49 4.54 -1.06
CA LEU A 154 -14.59 5.70 -0.99
C LEU A 154 -15.25 6.91 -0.31
N SER A 155 -16.41 6.73 0.33
CA SER A 155 -17.22 7.81 0.92
C SER A 155 -16.50 8.64 1.99
N PHE A 156 -15.45 8.07 2.60
CA PHE A 156 -14.64 8.73 3.65
C PHE A 156 -13.31 9.29 3.14
N ASN A 157 -12.93 9.05 1.88
CA ASN A 157 -11.59 9.33 1.36
C ASN A 157 -11.57 10.60 0.48
N LYS A 158 -12.04 11.72 1.03
CA LYS A 158 -12.21 13.01 0.33
C LYS A 158 -10.92 13.63 -0.20
N ASP A 159 -9.79 13.25 0.40
CA ASP A 159 -8.46 13.69 0.03
C ASP A 159 -7.79 12.81 -1.03
N LEU A 160 -8.49 11.81 -1.58
CA LEU A 160 -7.92 10.89 -2.55
C LEU A 160 -7.64 11.59 -3.89
N GLU A 161 -6.37 11.57 -4.30
CA GLU A 161 -5.83 12.20 -5.51
C GLU A 161 -5.56 11.15 -6.60
N ILE A 162 -5.08 9.95 -6.21
CA ILE A 162 -4.71 8.90 -7.17
C ILE A 162 -5.29 7.55 -6.74
N LEU A 163 -6.04 6.94 -7.66
CA LEU A 163 -6.67 5.63 -7.48
C LEU A 163 -6.26 4.62 -8.56
N TYR A 164 -5.61 3.54 -8.13
CA TYR A 164 -5.42 2.33 -8.92
C TYR A 164 -6.26 1.19 -8.36
N CYS A 165 -7.39 0.89 -9.00
CA CYS A 165 -8.30 -0.20 -8.64
C CYS A 165 -8.53 -1.21 -9.78
N SER A 166 -7.68 -1.17 -10.82
CA SER A 166 -7.77 -2.04 -11.98
C SER A 166 -7.60 -3.53 -11.65
N GLY A 167 -8.13 -4.43 -12.47
CA GLY A 167 -7.93 -5.88 -12.26
C GLY A 167 -8.63 -6.41 -11.02
N ASN A 168 -9.83 -5.90 -10.74
CA ASN A 168 -10.72 -6.37 -9.67
C ASN A 168 -12.04 -6.89 -10.27
N GLN A 169 -13.07 -7.06 -9.44
CA GLN A 169 -14.40 -7.54 -9.84
C GLN A 169 -15.48 -6.48 -9.58
N LEU A 170 -15.11 -5.19 -9.59
CA LEU A 170 -16.01 -4.09 -9.28
C LEU A 170 -17.12 -3.98 -10.35
N THR A 171 -18.38 -3.94 -9.93
CA THR A 171 -19.53 -3.74 -10.82
C THR A 171 -20.01 -2.29 -10.88
N SER A 172 -19.60 -1.50 -9.90
CA SER A 172 -19.88 -0.08 -9.75
C SER A 172 -18.70 0.58 -9.04
N LEU A 173 -18.53 1.89 -9.25
CA LEU A 173 -17.53 2.69 -8.57
C LEU A 173 -18.11 4.08 -8.35
N ASP A 174 -18.45 4.39 -7.10
CA ASP A 174 -18.94 5.71 -6.71
C ASP A 174 -17.75 6.62 -6.38
N LEU A 175 -17.66 7.73 -7.12
CA LEU A 175 -16.58 8.73 -7.01
C LEU A 175 -17.08 10.08 -6.50
N SER A 176 -18.37 10.20 -6.16
CA SER A 176 -19.01 11.45 -5.72
C SER A 176 -18.34 12.09 -4.50
N CYS A 177 -17.72 11.26 -3.65
CA CYS A 177 -16.99 11.70 -2.46
C CYS A 177 -15.48 11.90 -2.66
N THR A 178 -14.98 11.85 -3.91
CA THR A 178 -13.54 11.98 -4.24
C THR A 178 -13.26 13.17 -5.18
N PRO A 179 -13.62 14.41 -4.82
CA PRO A 179 -13.54 15.55 -5.74
C PRO A 179 -12.11 15.96 -6.11
N LYS A 180 -11.11 15.55 -5.33
CA LYS A 180 -9.68 15.81 -5.59
C LYS A 180 -9.02 14.79 -6.51
N LEU A 181 -9.76 13.81 -7.02
CA LEU A 181 -9.18 12.73 -7.82
C LEU A 181 -8.61 13.27 -9.14
N GLU A 182 -7.30 13.18 -9.31
CA GLU A 182 -6.53 13.63 -10.48
C GLU A 182 -6.26 12.47 -11.45
N ALA A 183 -6.11 11.25 -10.93
CA ALA A 183 -5.79 10.08 -11.73
C ALA A 183 -6.58 8.83 -11.32
N LEU A 184 -7.29 8.25 -12.29
CA LEU A 184 -8.11 7.06 -12.12
C LEU A 184 -7.72 5.93 -13.07
N TYR A 185 -7.33 4.80 -12.50
CA TYR A 185 -7.07 3.54 -13.20
C TYR A 185 -8.03 2.47 -12.70
N CYS A 186 -9.19 2.36 -13.34
CA CYS A 186 -10.26 1.40 -13.01
C CYS A 186 -10.49 0.34 -14.10
N TYR A 187 -9.59 0.25 -15.08
CA TYR A 187 -9.65 -0.72 -16.17
C TYR A 187 -9.67 -2.19 -15.70
N ARG A 188 -10.13 -3.11 -16.55
CA ARG A 188 -10.26 -4.55 -16.21
C ARG A 188 -11.08 -4.77 -14.93
N ASN A 189 -12.32 -4.28 -14.95
CA ASN A 189 -13.35 -4.53 -13.95
C ASN A 189 -14.67 -4.89 -14.69
N ARG A 190 -15.83 -4.77 -14.04
CA ARG A 190 -17.17 -5.01 -14.62
C ARG A 190 -18.09 -3.80 -14.44
N ILE A 191 -17.51 -2.60 -14.41
CA ILE A 191 -18.23 -1.36 -14.15
C ILE A 191 -19.14 -1.05 -15.34
N LYS A 192 -20.43 -0.85 -15.08
CA LYS A 192 -21.44 -0.60 -16.14
C LYS A 192 -21.65 0.88 -16.45
N GLN A 193 -21.46 1.73 -15.44
CA GLN A 193 -21.60 3.17 -15.51
C GLN A 193 -20.54 3.82 -14.64
N LEU A 194 -20.04 4.96 -15.08
CA LEU A 194 -19.04 5.74 -14.35
C LEU A 194 -19.44 7.21 -14.38
N ASP A 195 -19.99 7.70 -13.27
CA ASP A 195 -20.32 9.11 -13.08
C ASP A 195 -19.05 9.88 -12.67
N LEU A 196 -18.69 10.88 -13.46
CA LEU A 196 -17.51 11.73 -13.24
C LEU A 196 -17.89 13.18 -12.92
N SER A 197 -19.18 13.46 -12.68
CA SER A 197 -19.70 14.82 -12.47
C SER A 197 -19.06 15.57 -11.30
N SER A 198 -18.55 14.83 -10.31
CA SER A 198 -17.88 15.37 -9.12
C SER A 198 -16.36 15.44 -9.23
N ASN A 199 -15.75 14.95 -10.33
CA ASN A 199 -14.30 14.76 -10.46
C ASN A 199 -13.67 15.76 -11.44
N CYS A 200 -13.94 17.05 -11.27
CA CYS A 200 -13.47 18.10 -12.20
C CYS A 200 -11.93 18.25 -12.26
N ALA A 201 -11.20 17.76 -11.25
CA ALA A 201 -9.75 17.73 -11.19
C ALA A 201 -9.11 16.59 -12.00
N LEU A 202 -9.90 15.67 -12.57
CA LEU A 202 -9.39 14.46 -13.22
C LEU A 202 -8.61 14.80 -14.50
N GLU A 203 -7.32 14.45 -14.53
CA GLU A 203 -6.43 14.63 -15.68
C GLU A 203 -6.16 13.32 -16.44
N LEU A 204 -6.19 12.18 -15.73
CA LEU A 204 -5.89 10.84 -16.26
C LEU A 204 -7.03 9.85 -16.00
N LEU A 205 -7.60 9.26 -17.06
CA LEU A 205 -8.66 8.26 -16.95
C LEU A 205 -8.39 7.01 -17.80
N TYR A 206 -8.20 5.88 -17.12
CA TYR A 206 -7.98 4.57 -17.75
C TYR A 206 -9.07 3.61 -17.28
N CYS A 207 -10.14 3.48 -18.10
CA CYS A 207 -11.36 2.73 -17.76
C CYS A 207 -11.70 1.60 -18.75
N TYR A 208 -10.81 1.28 -19.70
CA TYR A 208 -11.01 0.20 -20.68
C TYR A 208 -11.21 -1.20 -20.04
N GLY A 209 -11.84 -2.13 -20.75
CA GLY A 209 -12.08 -3.47 -20.22
C GLY A 209 -13.04 -3.45 -19.02
N ASN A 210 -14.11 -2.66 -19.16
CA ASN A 210 -15.26 -2.62 -18.27
C ASN A 210 -16.52 -2.88 -19.11
N ASP A 211 -17.69 -2.89 -18.47
CA ASP A 211 -18.98 -3.06 -19.16
C ASP A 211 -19.64 -1.70 -19.46
N LEU A 212 -18.84 -0.63 -19.61
CA LEU A 212 -19.30 0.74 -19.87
C LEU A 212 -19.94 0.85 -21.27
N VAL A 213 -21.17 1.37 -21.31
CA VAL A 213 -21.90 1.61 -22.57
C VAL A 213 -21.64 3.03 -23.09
N ASP A 214 -21.51 3.99 -22.18
CA ASP A 214 -21.23 5.38 -22.45
C ASP A 214 -20.20 5.93 -21.44
N LEU A 215 -19.73 7.14 -21.72
CA LEU A 215 -18.84 7.88 -20.82
C LEU A 215 -19.03 9.38 -21.07
N ASP A 216 -19.62 10.08 -20.10
CA ASP A 216 -19.72 11.53 -20.12
C ASP A 216 -18.49 12.14 -19.41
N THR A 217 -17.72 12.94 -20.16
CA THR A 217 -16.53 13.65 -19.68
C THR A 217 -16.71 15.16 -19.67
N SER A 218 -17.94 15.67 -19.83
CA SER A 218 -18.24 17.12 -19.94
C SER A 218 -17.80 17.92 -18.70
N MET A 219 -17.85 17.29 -17.52
CA MET A 219 -17.45 17.88 -16.24
C MET A 219 -15.96 17.71 -15.92
N THR A 220 -15.23 16.86 -16.66
CA THR A 220 -13.78 16.62 -16.48
C THR A 220 -12.97 17.41 -17.52
N GLN A 221 -13.07 18.74 -17.48
CA GLN A 221 -12.45 19.61 -18.50
C GLN A 221 -10.92 19.59 -18.48
N GLY A 222 -10.32 19.18 -17.35
CA GLY A 222 -8.87 19.00 -17.20
C GLY A 222 -8.32 17.70 -17.80
N LEU A 223 -9.17 16.84 -18.37
CA LEU A 223 -8.77 15.51 -18.83
C LEU A 223 -7.79 15.58 -20.01
N ARG A 224 -6.56 15.10 -19.80
CA ARG A 224 -5.48 15.10 -20.79
C ARG A 224 -5.22 13.74 -21.41
N HIS A 225 -5.51 12.68 -20.67
CA HIS A 225 -5.30 11.32 -21.14
C HIS A 225 -6.51 10.44 -20.83
N LEU A 226 -7.12 9.90 -21.89
CA LEU A 226 -8.25 8.98 -21.81
C LEU A 226 -7.92 7.66 -22.52
N ARG A 227 -8.05 6.55 -21.79
CA ARG A 227 -8.02 5.19 -22.34
C ARG A 227 -9.34 4.49 -22.03
N TRP A 228 -10.24 4.50 -23.01
CA TRP A 228 -11.56 3.88 -22.98
C TRP A 228 -11.68 2.83 -24.09
N GLN A 229 -12.51 1.81 -23.89
CA GLN A 229 -12.72 0.71 -24.84
C GLN A 229 -13.31 1.12 -26.19
N GLY A 230 -13.86 2.33 -26.30
CA GLY A 230 -14.36 2.89 -27.56
C GLY A 230 -13.29 3.48 -28.49
N LEU A 231 -12.06 3.68 -28.02
CA LEU A 231 -10.98 4.27 -28.83
C LEU A 231 -10.15 3.15 -29.48
N LYS A 232 -10.40 2.90 -30.77
CA LYS A 232 -9.53 2.09 -31.64
C LYS A 232 -8.19 2.79 -31.89
#